data_AF-A0A6C0KK92-F1
#
_entry.id   AF-A0A6C0KK92-F1
#
_cell.length_a   1.000
_cell.length_b   1.000
_cell.length_c   1.000
_cell.angle_alpha   90.00
_cell.angle_beta   90.00
_cell.angle_gamma   90.00
#
_symmetry.space_group_name_H-M   'P 1'
#
loop_
_entity.id
_entity.type
_entity.pdbx_description
1 polymer ?
#
loop_
_entity_poly.entity_id
_entity_poly.type
_entity_poly.pdbx_seq_one_letter_code
_entity_poly.pdbx_strand_id
1 'polypeptide(L)'
;MLSYFNSLIYKTNTIKKPSELHKFQHFMLSVDNKEKIINESVFAMRKNEEKSPEKLIDVQMETPVENTIEDIDREETIVQPREERSLITPRQPDTLFWCLYIICYGYNDYVQIDRNYGVKELEEKQKILEFVKENKVNMKNTNYKITNVAIQEIMSELMTQQKQTSFLCLTAVSVYYNINLLIINEKTKCMLEFWVNKERVSDVFHDDNTFTYVLYKDEFGKYSVQIEYIPSSKIIELREKYIVLEQYNKYLKALSNYRLEDLENLAKKLNVYDSNVKYKKGDLYEIVGNALGI
;
A
#
# COMPACT_ATOMS: atom_id res chain seq x y z
N MET A 1 -8.53 29.10 4.34
CA MET A 1 -9.56 29.54 5.33
C MET A 1 -10.62 28.48 5.64
N LEU A 2 -11.24 27.80 4.65
CA LEU A 2 -12.25 26.74 4.91
C LEU A 2 -11.77 25.62 5.86
N SER A 3 -10.50 25.21 5.75
CA SER A 3 -9.91 24.15 6.60
C SER A 3 -9.85 24.54 8.08
N TYR A 4 -9.62 25.82 8.40
CA TYR A 4 -9.55 26.31 9.78
C TYR A 4 -10.95 26.35 10.43
N PHE A 5 -11.96 26.83 9.69
CA PHE A 5 -13.35 26.85 10.15
C PHE A 5 -13.91 25.44 10.38
N ASN A 6 -13.61 24.49 9.49
CA ASN A 6 -13.99 23.09 9.70
C ASN A 6 -13.32 22.49 10.95
N SER A 7 -12.08 22.90 11.27
CA SER A 7 -11.45 22.44 12.52
C SER A 7 -12.12 23.00 13.77
N LEU A 8 -12.55 24.27 13.76
CA LEU A 8 -13.22 24.92 14.90
C LEU A 8 -14.63 24.38 15.16
N ILE A 9 -15.34 23.97 14.09
CA ILE A 9 -16.71 23.46 14.19
C ILE A 9 -16.73 21.98 14.54
N TYR A 10 -15.82 21.17 13.99
CA TYR A 10 -15.89 19.71 14.11
C TYR A 10 -14.86 19.07 15.05
N LYS A 11 -13.75 19.73 15.39
CA LYS A 11 -12.73 19.16 16.32
C LYS A 11 -12.82 19.70 17.74
N THR A 12 -13.35 20.90 17.95
CA THR A 12 -13.47 21.51 19.27
C THR A 12 -14.95 21.70 19.58
N ASN A 13 -15.46 21.10 20.66
CA ASN A 13 -16.81 21.30 21.22
C ASN A 13 -17.00 22.73 21.79
N THR A 14 -16.48 23.75 21.09
CA THR A 14 -16.44 25.15 21.50
C THR A 14 -17.77 25.87 21.32
N ILE A 15 -18.66 25.37 20.45
CA ILE A 15 -20.01 25.94 20.26
C ILE A 15 -21.02 25.07 20.99
N LYS A 16 -21.33 25.41 22.24
CA LYS A 16 -22.26 24.63 23.08
C LYS A 16 -23.72 25.07 22.92
N LYS A 17 -23.98 26.26 22.37
CA LYS A 17 -25.34 26.80 22.15
C LYS A 17 -25.45 27.48 20.77
N PRO A 18 -26.56 27.29 20.04
CA PRO A 18 -26.77 27.88 18.71
C PRO A 18 -26.69 29.42 18.68
N SER A 19 -26.94 30.09 19.81
CA SER A 19 -26.87 31.55 19.93
C SER A 19 -25.46 32.13 19.83
N GLU A 20 -24.41 31.31 19.97
CA GLU A 20 -23.02 31.78 19.85
C GLU A 20 -22.56 31.94 18.40
N LEU A 21 -23.34 31.45 17.43
CA LEU A 21 -23.04 31.59 16.00
C LEU A 21 -22.99 33.06 15.56
N HIS A 22 -23.78 33.93 16.20
CA HIS A 22 -23.81 35.37 15.88
C HIS A 22 -22.44 36.05 16.06
N LYS A 23 -21.58 35.54 16.96
CA LYS A 23 -20.22 36.07 17.16
C LYS A 23 -19.34 35.87 15.92
N PHE A 24 -19.65 34.87 15.11
CA PHE A 24 -18.89 34.54 13.89
C PHE A 24 -19.49 35.14 12.62
N GLN A 25 -20.64 35.79 12.71
CA GLN A 25 -21.38 36.34 11.56
C GLN A 25 -20.57 37.41 10.80
N HIS A 26 -19.67 38.12 11.48
CA HIS A 26 -18.75 39.10 10.88
C HIS A 26 -17.66 38.45 10.00
N PHE A 27 -17.39 37.16 10.20
CA PHE A 27 -16.41 36.39 9.42
C PHE A 27 -17.07 35.48 8.38
N MET A 28 -18.39 35.37 8.40
CA MET A 28 -19.15 34.58 7.43
C MET A 28 -19.49 35.43 6.21
N LEU A 29 -19.46 34.80 5.04
CA LEU A 29 -19.79 35.45 3.79
C LEU A 29 -21.32 35.64 3.69
N SER A 30 -21.84 36.72 4.29
CA SER A 30 -23.22 37.16 4.14
C SER A 30 -23.34 38.21 3.03
N VAL A 31 -24.56 38.43 2.53
CA VAL A 31 -24.86 39.46 1.52
C VAL A 31 -24.38 40.84 1.99
N ASP A 32 -24.50 41.13 3.29
CA ASP A 32 -24.15 42.42 3.89
C ASP A 32 -22.64 42.60 4.14
N ASN A 33 -21.90 41.51 4.39
CA ASN A 33 -20.46 41.57 4.73
C ASN A 33 -19.53 41.20 3.57
N LYS A 34 -20.09 40.88 2.39
CA LYS A 34 -19.36 40.39 1.21
C LYS A 34 -18.26 41.37 0.76
N GLU A 35 -18.58 42.64 0.62
CA GLU A 35 -17.64 43.64 0.10
C GLU A 35 -16.49 43.90 1.08
N LYS A 36 -16.77 43.87 2.38
CA LYS A 36 -15.76 44.12 3.42
C LYS A 36 -14.73 42.99 3.49
N ILE A 37 -15.20 41.73 3.46
CA ILE A 37 -14.34 40.54 3.50
C ILE A 37 -13.50 40.43 2.23
N ILE A 38 -14.08 40.73 1.06
CA ILE A 38 -13.35 40.72 -0.20
C ILE A 38 -12.25 41.80 -0.19
N ASN A 39 -12.57 43.03 0.24
CA ASN A 39 -11.57 44.10 0.27
C ASN A 39 -10.45 43.84 1.28
N GLU A 40 -10.74 43.30 2.46
CA GLU A 40 -9.71 42.91 3.44
C GLU A 40 -8.83 41.75 2.94
N SER A 41 -9.41 40.75 2.25
CA SER A 41 -8.64 39.64 1.68
C SER A 41 -7.72 40.08 0.53
N VAL A 42 -8.18 41.01 -0.32
CA VAL A 42 -7.36 41.60 -1.40
C VAL A 42 -6.22 42.44 -0.83
N PHE A 43 -6.46 43.17 0.26
CA PHE A 43 -5.42 43.96 0.94
C PHE A 43 -4.37 43.07 1.62
N ALA A 44 -4.77 41.93 2.20
CA ALA A 44 -3.86 40.96 2.80
C ALA A 44 -2.99 40.23 1.75
N MET A 45 -3.54 39.98 0.54
CA MET A 45 -2.77 39.39 -0.56
C MET A 45 -1.68 40.35 -1.09
N ARG A 46 -2.00 41.64 -1.27
CA ARG A 46 -1.01 42.65 -1.70
C ARG A 46 0.13 42.85 -0.70
N LYS A 47 -0.16 42.73 0.60
CA LYS A 47 0.86 42.89 1.66
C LYS A 47 1.87 41.74 1.74
N ASN A 48 1.53 40.57 1.19
CA ASN A 48 2.42 39.40 1.16
C ASN A 48 3.35 39.39 -0.07
N GLU A 49 3.04 40.14 -1.13
CA GLU A 49 3.91 40.27 -2.30
C GLU A 49 5.09 41.24 -2.08
N GLU A 50 5.02 42.12 -1.07
CA GLU A 50 6.03 43.17 -0.82
C GLU A 50 7.10 42.83 0.26
N LYS A 51 7.22 41.58 0.73
CA LYS A 51 8.27 41.21 1.70
C LYS A 51 9.14 40.03 1.26
N SER A 52 10.25 40.35 0.60
CA SER A 52 11.58 39.73 0.75
C SER A 52 12.62 40.77 0.30
N PRO A 53 13.74 40.94 1.03
CA PRO A 53 14.85 40.00 0.88
C PRO A 53 15.61 39.62 2.18
N GLU A 54 16.19 38.43 2.10
CA GLU A 54 17.46 37.93 2.66
C GLU A 54 18.02 38.47 3.99
N LYS A 55 18.38 37.53 4.89
CA LYS A 55 19.62 37.60 5.68
C LYS A 55 20.13 36.20 6.04
N LEU A 56 21.31 35.89 5.50
CA LEU A 56 22.26 34.87 5.99
C LEU A 56 22.70 35.25 7.41
N ILE A 57 22.75 34.27 8.31
CA ILE A 57 23.47 34.38 9.58
C ILE A 57 24.29 33.10 9.77
N ASP A 58 25.61 33.29 9.66
CA ASP A 58 26.67 32.45 10.22
C ASP A 58 26.54 32.39 11.75
N VAL A 59 26.63 31.20 12.33
CA VAL A 59 27.12 31.02 13.72
C VAL A 59 28.02 29.78 13.76
N GLN A 60 29.32 30.05 13.94
CA GLN A 60 30.33 29.10 14.41
C GLN A 60 30.31 28.99 15.94
N MET A 61 31.06 28.00 16.45
CA MET A 61 31.50 27.77 17.84
C MET A 61 30.49 27.00 18.71
N GLU A 62 30.86 26.00 19.52
CA GLU A 62 32.14 25.43 19.94
C GLU A 62 31.84 24.07 20.63
N THR A 63 32.83 23.18 20.67
CA THR A 63 32.84 21.93 21.44
C THR A 63 32.93 22.19 22.95
N PRO A 64 32.58 21.19 23.79
CA PRO A 64 33.64 20.61 24.59
C PRO A 64 33.59 19.07 24.73
N VAL A 65 34.81 18.54 24.72
CA VAL A 65 35.33 17.22 25.08
C VAL A 65 35.27 17.14 26.64
N GLU A 66 34.98 16.06 27.39
CA GLU A 66 35.59 14.72 27.45
C GLU A 66 34.91 13.85 28.56
N ASN A 67 35.06 12.52 28.42
CA ASN A 67 35.19 11.46 29.46
C ASN A 67 34.07 11.15 30.47
N THR A 68 33.48 9.95 30.37
CA THR A 68 33.84 8.80 31.24
C THR A 68 33.33 7.47 30.66
N ILE A 69 34.22 6.48 30.64
CA ILE A 69 33.99 5.08 30.25
C ILE A 69 33.57 4.33 31.51
N GLU A 70 32.44 3.64 31.49
CA GLU A 70 32.17 2.53 32.41
C GLU A 70 31.70 1.32 31.62
N ASP A 71 32.55 0.29 31.64
CA ASP A 71 32.34 -1.05 31.11
C ASP A 71 31.18 -1.74 31.83
N ILE A 72 30.17 -2.16 31.06
CA ILE A 72 29.19 -3.15 31.52
C ILE A 72 29.01 -4.17 30.41
N ASP A 73 29.50 -5.38 30.69
CA ASP A 73 29.36 -6.60 29.91
C ASP A 73 27.96 -6.75 29.32
N ARG A 74 27.88 -6.76 27.99
CA ARG A 74 26.69 -7.18 27.25
C ARG A 74 26.99 -8.50 26.58
N GLU A 75 26.35 -9.55 27.07
CA GLU A 75 26.26 -10.85 26.42
C GLU A 75 25.89 -10.65 24.94
N GLU A 76 26.77 -11.13 24.05
CA GLU A 76 26.53 -11.17 22.61
C GLU A 76 25.34 -12.09 22.34
N THR A 77 24.15 -11.50 22.30
CA THR A 77 23.00 -12.17 21.70
C THR A 77 23.27 -12.19 20.21
N ILE A 78 23.50 -13.38 19.65
CA ILE A 78 23.67 -13.61 18.22
C ILE A 78 22.38 -13.16 17.52
N VAL A 79 22.31 -11.89 17.14
CA VAL A 79 21.27 -11.36 16.27
C VAL A 79 21.61 -11.88 14.88
N GLN A 80 20.82 -12.85 14.41
CA GLN A 80 20.89 -13.29 13.01
C GLN A 80 20.79 -12.06 12.10
N PRO A 81 21.61 -11.93 11.05
CA PRO A 81 21.57 -10.76 10.17
C PRO A 81 20.17 -10.65 9.57
N ARG A 82 19.39 -9.68 10.03
CA ARG A 82 18.16 -9.28 9.36
C ARG A 82 18.63 -8.57 8.10
N GLU A 83 18.55 -9.22 6.94
CA GLU A 83 18.75 -8.57 5.64
C GLU A 83 18.01 -7.23 5.68
N GLU A 84 18.73 -6.11 5.70
CA GLU A 84 18.13 -4.78 5.69
C GLU A 84 17.52 -4.57 4.31
N ARG A 85 16.27 -5.00 4.17
CA ARG A 85 15.49 -4.77 2.95
C ARG A 85 15.29 -3.27 2.84
N SER A 86 15.83 -2.66 1.78
CA SER A 86 15.54 -1.28 1.42
C SER A 86 14.09 -1.19 0.90
N LEU A 87 13.14 -1.09 1.83
CA LEU A 87 11.72 -0.95 1.53
C LEU A 87 11.36 0.51 1.30
N ILE A 88 10.61 0.77 0.23
CA ILE A 88 10.10 2.11 -0.08
C ILE A 88 8.60 2.13 0.16
N THR A 89 8.14 3.05 1.00
CA THR A 89 6.71 3.31 1.23
C THR A 89 6.32 4.62 0.54
N PRO A 90 5.43 4.59 -0.47
CA PRO A 90 4.90 5.80 -1.07
C PRO A 90 4.13 6.65 -0.07
N ARG A 91 4.18 7.98 -0.24
CA ARG A 91 3.49 8.94 0.64
C ARG A 91 2.01 9.14 0.29
N GLN A 92 1.63 8.82 -0.94
CA GLN A 92 0.30 9.03 -1.50
C GLN A 92 -0.73 8.07 -0.88
N PRO A 93 -2.03 8.43 -0.91
CA PRO A 93 -3.09 7.57 -0.38
C PRO A 93 -3.16 6.20 -1.08
N ASP A 94 -3.01 6.18 -2.41
CA ASP A 94 -2.98 4.94 -3.19
C ASP A 94 -1.57 4.32 -3.23
N THR A 95 -1.09 3.90 -2.06
CA THR A 95 0.26 3.31 -1.95
C THR A 95 0.46 2.09 -2.84
N LEU A 96 -0.60 1.34 -3.18
CA LEU A 96 -0.50 0.17 -4.05
C LEU A 96 -0.12 0.59 -5.48
N PHE A 97 -0.86 1.54 -6.07
CA PHE A 97 -0.54 2.05 -7.41
C PHE A 97 0.90 2.59 -7.47
N TRP A 98 1.30 3.39 -6.48
CA TRP A 98 2.63 3.99 -6.47
C TRP A 98 3.75 2.99 -6.26
N CYS A 99 3.51 1.89 -5.53
CA CYS A 99 4.46 0.77 -5.47
C CYS A 99 4.70 0.17 -6.87
N LEU A 100 3.63 -0.01 -7.66
CA LEU A 100 3.74 -0.52 -9.04
C LEU A 100 4.47 0.48 -9.94
N TYR A 101 4.14 1.76 -9.82
CA TYR A 101 4.82 2.80 -10.58
C TYR A 101 6.33 2.80 -10.30
N ILE A 102 6.74 2.69 -9.03
CA ILE A 102 8.15 2.61 -8.63
C ILE A 102 8.82 1.36 -9.19
N ILE A 103 8.13 0.22 -9.24
CA ILE A 103 8.67 -1.00 -9.86
C ILE A 103 8.95 -0.77 -11.36
N CYS A 104 8.03 -0.14 -12.08
CA CYS A 104 8.11 -0.04 -13.53
C CYS A 104 9.02 1.09 -14.02
N TYR A 105 9.05 2.22 -13.32
CA TYR A 105 9.79 3.43 -13.72
C TYR A 105 10.99 3.74 -12.82
N GLY A 106 11.10 3.05 -11.69
CA GLY A 106 12.13 3.30 -10.69
C GLY A 106 11.77 4.41 -9.70
N TYR A 107 12.52 4.47 -8.60
CA TYR A 107 12.27 5.42 -7.52
C TYR A 107 12.58 6.88 -7.91
N ASN A 108 13.57 7.10 -8.77
CA ASN A 108 13.96 8.45 -9.19
C ASN A 108 12.83 9.15 -9.95
N ASP A 109 12.18 8.45 -10.87
CA ASP A 109 11.01 8.96 -11.61
C ASP A 109 9.86 9.29 -10.67
N TYR A 110 9.64 8.44 -9.66
CA TYR A 110 8.63 8.69 -8.63
C TYR A 110 8.90 9.99 -7.85
N VAL A 111 10.15 10.25 -7.47
CA VAL A 111 10.53 11.46 -6.72
C VAL A 111 10.35 12.73 -7.57
N GLN A 112 10.59 12.65 -8.88
CA GLN A 112 10.46 13.80 -9.79
C GLN A 112 9.02 14.30 -9.99
N ILE A 113 8.00 13.48 -9.67
CA ILE A 113 6.59 13.84 -9.89
C ILE A 113 6.12 14.98 -8.96
N ASP A 114 6.86 15.27 -7.87
CA ASP A 114 6.69 16.32 -6.84
C ASP A 114 5.23 16.66 -6.46
N ARG A 115 4.48 17.33 -7.34
CA ARG A 115 3.12 17.85 -7.11
C ARG A 115 2.03 17.29 -8.02
N ASN A 116 2.37 16.70 -9.17
CA ASN A 116 1.39 16.33 -10.21
C ASN A 116 1.01 14.84 -10.19
N TYR A 117 1.07 14.19 -9.03
CA TYR A 117 0.85 12.75 -8.89
C TYR A 117 -0.52 12.28 -9.41
N GLY A 118 -1.59 13.04 -9.17
CA GLY A 118 -2.93 12.67 -9.64
C GLY A 118 -3.06 12.72 -11.17
N VAL A 119 -2.40 13.67 -11.83
CA VAL A 119 -2.37 13.76 -13.30
C VAL A 119 -1.57 12.59 -13.86
N LYS A 120 -0.39 12.33 -13.30
CA LYS A 120 0.48 11.22 -13.74
C LYS A 120 -0.17 9.86 -13.55
N GLU A 121 -0.87 9.66 -12.43
CA GLU A 121 -1.64 8.45 -12.18
C GLU A 121 -2.73 8.24 -13.24
N LEU A 122 -3.47 9.30 -13.60
CA LEU A 122 -4.52 9.22 -14.62
C LEU A 122 -3.95 8.96 -16.02
N GLU A 123 -2.84 9.61 -16.39
CA GLU A 123 -2.14 9.36 -17.64
C GLU A 123 -1.71 7.90 -17.76
N GLU A 124 -1.18 7.33 -16.68
CA GLU A 124 -0.72 5.95 -16.69
C GLU A 124 -1.90 4.96 -16.74
N LYS A 125 -2.96 5.23 -15.96
CA LYS A 125 -4.20 4.45 -16.02
C LYS A 125 -4.84 4.49 -17.42
N GLN A 126 -4.75 5.61 -18.13
CA GLN A 126 -5.24 5.74 -19.50
C GLN A 126 -4.49 4.83 -20.47
N LYS A 127 -3.16 4.72 -20.36
CA LYS A 127 -2.37 3.78 -21.18
C LYS A 127 -2.74 2.33 -20.92
N ILE A 128 -2.89 1.98 -19.64
CA ILE A 128 -3.31 0.63 -19.22
C ILE A 128 -4.71 0.33 -19.76
N LEU A 129 -5.62 1.30 -19.72
CA LEU A 129 -6.98 1.17 -20.25
C LEU A 129 -6.99 0.85 -21.74
N GLU A 130 -6.18 1.56 -22.54
CA GLU A 130 -6.05 1.33 -23.99
C GLU A 130 -5.53 -0.08 -24.26
N PHE A 131 -4.50 -0.51 -23.54
CA PHE A 131 -3.98 -1.87 -23.65
C PHE A 131 -5.05 -2.93 -23.29
N VAL A 132 -5.79 -2.75 -22.20
CA VAL A 132 -6.83 -3.70 -21.75
C VAL A 132 -7.99 -3.79 -22.76
N LYS A 133 -8.31 -2.69 -23.46
CA LYS A 133 -9.32 -2.69 -24.52
C LYS A 133 -8.93 -3.60 -25.70
N GLU A 134 -7.66 -3.55 -26.10
CA GLU A 134 -7.13 -4.31 -27.22
C GLU A 134 -6.77 -5.76 -26.84
N ASN A 135 -6.30 -6.00 -25.62
CA ASN A 135 -5.68 -7.25 -25.19
C ASN A 135 -6.50 -8.02 -24.13
N LYS A 136 -7.82 -8.11 -24.31
CA LYS A 136 -8.73 -8.80 -23.37
C LYS A 136 -8.41 -10.28 -23.14
N VAL A 137 -7.73 -10.93 -24.09
CA VAL A 137 -7.32 -12.34 -23.97
C VAL A 137 -6.23 -12.50 -22.93
N ASN A 138 -5.23 -11.61 -22.92
CA ASN A 138 -4.10 -11.65 -21.98
C ASN A 138 -4.57 -11.50 -20.53
N MET A 139 -5.60 -10.68 -20.31
CA MET A 139 -6.26 -10.54 -19.01
C MET A 139 -6.84 -11.86 -18.47
N LYS A 140 -7.19 -12.81 -19.34
CA LYS A 140 -7.75 -14.11 -18.91
C LYS A 140 -6.68 -15.16 -18.63
N ASN A 141 -5.42 -14.88 -18.97
CA ASN A 141 -4.30 -15.81 -18.84
C ASN A 141 -3.59 -15.72 -17.48
N THR A 142 -4.01 -14.82 -16.59
CA THR A 142 -3.46 -14.64 -15.24
C THR A 142 -3.91 -15.72 -14.27
N ASN A 143 -3.18 -16.02 -13.19
CA ASN A 143 -3.62 -17.00 -12.19
C ASN A 143 -5.03 -16.74 -11.60
N TYR A 144 -5.48 -15.49 -11.59
CA TYR A 144 -6.85 -15.13 -11.23
C TYR A 144 -7.84 -15.36 -12.38
N LYS A 145 -9.03 -15.85 -12.03
CA LYS A 145 -10.13 -15.98 -13.00
C LYS A 145 -10.75 -14.62 -13.25
N ILE A 146 -10.38 -13.97 -14.35
CA ILE A 146 -10.98 -12.70 -14.79
C ILE A 146 -12.13 -12.97 -15.76
N THR A 147 -13.34 -12.52 -15.40
CA THR A 147 -14.55 -12.59 -16.24
C THR A 147 -14.66 -11.35 -17.13
N ASN A 148 -15.52 -11.40 -18.16
CA ASN A 148 -15.80 -10.20 -18.97
C ASN A 148 -16.38 -9.04 -18.13
N VAL A 149 -17.14 -9.35 -17.09
CA VAL A 149 -17.68 -8.36 -16.15
C VAL A 149 -16.54 -7.70 -15.37
N ALA A 150 -15.61 -8.50 -14.81
CA ALA A 150 -14.43 -7.97 -14.12
C ALA A 150 -13.56 -7.10 -15.04
N ILE A 151 -13.44 -7.43 -16.33
CA ILE A 151 -12.75 -6.56 -17.30
C ILE A 151 -13.46 -5.20 -17.43
N GLN A 152 -14.79 -5.16 -17.45
CA GLN A 152 -15.53 -3.90 -17.48
C GLN A 152 -15.36 -3.10 -16.19
N GLU A 153 -15.33 -3.76 -15.03
CA GLU A 153 -15.04 -3.12 -13.74
C GLU A 153 -13.64 -2.51 -13.72
N ILE A 154 -12.63 -3.25 -14.19
CA ILE A 154 -11.25 -2.75 -14.36
C ILE A 154 -11.24 -1.51 -15.26
N MET A 155 -11.90 -1.57 -16.42
CA MET A 155 -11.97 -0.42 -17.32
C MET A 155 -12.63 0.80 -16.67
N SER A 156 -13.72 0.59 -15.93
CA SER A 156 -14.42 1.65 -15.20
C SER A 156 -13.53 2.28 -14.11
N GLU A 157 -12.79 1.44 -13.38
CA GLU A 157 -11.85 1.88 -12.35
C GLU A 157 -10.70 2.69 -12.94
N LEU A 158 -10.12 2.25 -14.06
CA LEU A 158 -9.04 2.96 -14.76
C LEU A 158 -9.48 4.34 -15.29
N MET A 159 -10.74 4.50 -15.67
CA MET A 159 -11.29 5.78 -16.15
C MET A 159 -11.63 6.77 -15.03
N THR A 160 -11.66 6.31 -13.78
CA THR A 160 -12.13 7.11 -12.64
C THR A 160 -11.02 7.36 -11.65
N GLN A 161 -11.02 8.55 -11.03
CA GLN A 161 -10.08 8.84 -9.97
C GLN A 161 -10.51 8.12 -8.69
N GLN A 162 -9.84 7.02 -8.38
CA GLN A 162 -10.06 6.25 -7.16
C GLN A 162 -9.09 6.66 -6.07
N LYS A 163 -9.48 6.44 -4.81
CA LYS A 163 -8.59 6.67 -3.66
C LYS A 163 -7.56 5.55 -3.48
N GLN A 164 -7.91 4.34 -3.92
CA GLN A 164 -7.12 3.13 -3.78
C GLN A 164 -7.36 2.24 -4.99
N THR A 165 -6.30 1.61 -5.47
CA THR A 165 -6.35 0.64 -6.57
C THR A 165 -6.83 -0.70 -6.05
N SER A 166 -7.80 -1.31 -6.73
CA SER A 166 -8.32 -2.63 -6.40
C SER A 166 -7.37 -3.75 -6.85
N PHE A 167 -7.52 -4.95 -6.28
CA PHE A 167 -6.77 -6.13 -6.73
C PHE A 167 -7.12 -6.56 -8.17
N LEU A 168 -8.32 -6.22 -8.65
CA LEU A 168 -8.67 -6.44 -10.06
C LEU A 168 -7.86 -5.51 -10.97
N CYS A 169 -7.79 -4.23 -10.63
CA CYS A 169 -7.00 -3.26 -11.37
C CYS A 169 -5.50 -3.57 -11.28
N LEU A 170 -5.01 -3.99 -10.10
CA LEU A 170 -3.64 -4.50 -9.91
C LEU A 170 -3.30 -5.59 -10.93
N THR A 171 -4.21 -6.54 -11.12
CA THR A 171 -4.00 -7.63 -12.08
C THR A 171 -3.83 -7.11 -13.50
N ALA A 172 -4.57 -6.06 -13.88
CA ALA A 172 -4.40 -5.41 -15.19
C ALA A 172 -3.06 -4.68 -15.33
N VAL A 173 -2.62 -4.00 -14.27
CA VAL A 173 -1.31 -3.36 -14.23
C VAL A 173 -0.19 -4.40 -14.36
N SER A 174 -0.28 -5.52 -13.64
CA SER A 174 0.67 -6.64 -13.75
C SER A 174 0.78 -7.19 -15.17
N VAL A 175 -0.35 -7.36 -15.86
CA VAL A 175 -0.38 -7.87 -17.24
C VAL A 175 0.21 -6.86 -18.22
N TYR A 176 -0.10 -5.57 -18.05
CA TYR A 176 0.41 -4.51 -18.92
C TYR A 176 1.95 -4.42 -18.89
N TYR A 177 2.53 -4.43 -17.68
CA TYR A 177 3.99 -4.37 -17.52
C TYR A 177 4.68 -5.73 -17.56
N ASN A 178 3.92 -6.82 -17.69
CA ASN A 178 4.42 -8.19 -17.69
C ASN A 178 5.27 -8.54 -16.45
N ILE A 179 4.77 -8.18 -15.26
CA ILE A 179 5.44 -8.39 -13.96
C ILE A 179 4.62 -9.31 -13.05
N ASN A 180 5.31 -10.15 -12.27
CA ASN A 180 4.69 -10.96 -11.22
C ASN A 180 4.81 -10.23 -9.87
N LEU A 181 3.80 -10.38 -9.02
CA LEU A 181 3.76 -9.69 -7.73
C LEU A 181 3.42 -10.64 -6.60
N LEU A 182 4.17 -10.52 -5.50
CA LEU A 182 3.86 -11.16 -4.22
C LEU A 182 3.48 -10.08 -3.21
N ILE A 183 2.28 -10.15 -2.65
CA ILE A 183 1.83 -9.24 -1.60
C ILE A 183 1.85 -10.00 -0.28
N ILE A 184 2.69 -9.57 0.65
CA ILE A 184 2.90 -10.19 1.95
C ILE A 184 2.27 -9.32 3.03
N ASN A 185 1.50 -9.95 3.92
CA ASN A 185 1.09 -9.37 5.18
C ASN A 185 1.88 -10.05 6.32
N GLU A 186 2.85 -9.35 6.89
CA GLU A 186 3.75 -9.93 7.90
C GLU A 186 3.01 -10.30 9.19
N LYS A 187 1.93 -9.57 9.53
CA LYS A 187 1.16 -9.81 10.75
C LYS A 187 0.31 -11.08 10.67
N THR A 188 -0.44 -11.23 9.57
CA THR A 188 -1.28 -12.42 9.38
C THR A 188 -0.49 -13.62 8.84
N LYS A 189 0.79 -13.42 8.50
CA LYS A 189 1.64 -14.37 7.78
C LYS A 189 1.01 -14.90 6.49
N CYS A 190 0.19 -14.08 5.84
CA CYS A 190 -0.47 -14.42 4.58
C CYS A 190 0.28 -13.81 3.39
N MET A 191 0.26 -14.52 2.27
CA MET A 191 0.81 -14.07 1.00
C MET A 191 -0.22 -14.24 -0.11
N LEU A 192 -0.37 -13.22 -0.96
CA LEU A 192 -1.10 -13.28 -2.22
C LEU A 192 -0.11 -13.29 -3.37
N GLU A 193 -0.33 -14.16 -4.34
CA GLU A 193 0.49 -14.22 -5.54
C GLU A 193 -0.32 -13.78 -6.75
N PHE A 194 0.25 -12.89 -7.57
CA PHE A 194 -0.30 -12.43 -8.83
C PHE A 194 0.66 -12.82 -9.94
N TRP A 195 0.26 -13.81 -10.74
CA TRP A 195 1.02 -14.34 -11.85
C TRP A 195 0.35 -13.96 -13.16
N VAL A 196 1.12 -13.37 -14.07
CA VAL A 196 0.60 -12.94 -15.39
C VAL A 196 0.23 -14.15 -16.26
N ASN A 197 0.87 -15.29 -16.04
CA ASN A 197 0.62 -16.54 -16.76
C ASN A 197 0.31 -17.70 -15.80
N LYS A 198 -0.88 -18.32 -15.96
CA LYS A 198 -1.38 -19.48 -15.20
C LYS A 198 -0.46 -20.70 -15.25
N GLU A 199 0.22 -20.92 -16.37
CA GLU A 199 1.10 -22.08 -16.54
C GLU A 199 2.40 -21.93 -15.75
N ARG A 200 2.70 -20.73 -15.24
CA ARG A 200 3.93 -20.42 -14.50
C ARG A 200 3.77 -20.49 -12.98
N VAL A 201 2.61 -20.91 -12.49
CA VAL A 201 2.33 -20.98 -11.04
C VAL A 201 3.12 -22.11 -10.37
N SER A 202 3.44 -23.17 -11.13
CA SER A 202 3.97 -24.44 -10.61
C SER A 202 5.45 -24.70 -10.83
N ASP A 203 6.11 -24.06 -11.79
CA ASP A 203 7.37 -24.61 -12.30
C ASP A 203 8.57 -23.68 -12.19
N VAL A 204 9.64 -24.28 -11.69
CA VAL A 204 11.02 -23.83 -11.43
C VAL A 204 11.71 -23.16 -12.65
N PHE A 205 10.99 -22.99 -13.76
CA PHE A 205 11.52 -22.49 -15.02
C PHE A 205 11.29 -21.00 -15.15
N HIS A 206 12.37 -20.25 -14.98
CA HIS A 206 12.50 -18.91 -15.55
C HIS A 206 12.19 -18.99 -17.05
N ASP A 207 11.23 -18.19 -17.48
CA ASP A 207 11.31 -17.59 -18.80
C ASP A 207 11.96 -16.23 -18.58
N ASP A 208 12.97 -15.90 -19.38
CA ASP A 208 13.90 -14.76 -19.19
C ASP A 208 13.24 -13.35 -19.23
N ASN A 209 11.91 -13.29 -19.29
CA ASN A 209 11.17 -12.08 -19.64
C ASN A 209 10.15 -11.59 -18.59
N THR A 210 10.07 -12.19 -17.40
CA THR A 210 9.16 -11.72 -16.32
C THR A 210 9.87 -11.61 -14.97
N PHE A 211 9.89 -10.42 -14.39
CA PHE A 211 10.44 -10.16 -13.07
C PHE A 211 9.37 -10.31 -11.98
N THR A 212 9.78 -10.81 -10.81
CA THR A 212 8.89 -10.98 -9.65
C THR A 212 9.27 -9.99 -8.56
N TYR A 213 8.31 -9.18 -8.12
CA TYR A 213 8.52 -8.17 -7.06
C TYR A 213 7.70 -8.48 -5.82
N VAL A 214 8.15 -7.96 -4.69
CA VAL A 214 7.50 -8.16 -3.38
C VAL A 214 7.00 -6.85 -2.82
N LEU A 215 5.72 -6.84 -2.45
CA LEU A 215 5.07 -5.76 -1.73
C LEU A 215 4.74 -6.24 -0.33
N TYR A 216 4.95 -5.38 0.65
CA TYR A 216 4.64 -5.60 2.06
C TYR A 216 3.48 -4.71 2.45
N LYS A 217 2.43 -5.32 2.98
CA LYS A 217 1.25 -4.62 3.52
C LYS A 217 1.43 -4.40 5.01
N ASP A 218 1.31 -3.15 5.44
CA ASP A 218 1.36 -2.77 6.85
C ASP A 218 0.00 -2.96 7.56
N GLU A 219 -0.03 -2.69 8.86
CA GLU A 219 -1.25 -2.80 9.69
C GLU A 219 -2.32 -1.77 9.32
N PHE A 220 -1.93 -0.65 8.72
CA PHE A 220 -2.82 0.44 8.30
C PHE A 220 -3.31 0.28 6.86
N GLY A 221 -2.95 -0.83 6.20
CA GLY A 221 -3.33 -1.13 4.82
C GLY A 221 -2.53 -0.40 3.75
N LYS A 222 -1.39 0.21 4.11
CA LYS A 222 -0.43 0.78 3.16
C LYS A 222 0.53 -0.29 2.65
N TYR A 223 1.01 -0.07 1.44
CA TYR A 223 1.96 -0.95 0.77
C TYR A 223 3.34 -0.32 0.72
N SER A 224 4.36 -1.16 0.90
CA SER A 224 5.77 -0.82 0.72
C SER A 224 6.38 -1.81 -0.26
N VAL A 225 7.33 -1.37 -1.07
CA VAL A 225 7.89 -2.17 -2.15
C VAL A 225 9.38 -2.42 -1.98
N GLN A 226 9.80 -3.62 -2.33
CA GLN A 226 11.20 -3.96 -2.58
C GLN A 226 11.51 -3.68 -4.05
N ILE A 227 12.48 -2.78 -4.31
CA ILE A 227 12.82 -2.32 -5.67
C ILE A 227 13.39 -3.46 -6.51
N GLU A 228 14.20 -4.31 -5.91
CA GLU A 228 14.86 -5.41 -6.59
C GLU A 228 13.90 -6.57 -6.79
N TYR A 229 13.93 -7.14 -8.01
CA TYR A 229 13.21 -8.37 -8.28
C TYR A 229 13.84 -9.53 -7.50
N ILE A 230 13.02 -10.52 -7.16
CA ILE A 230 13.48 -11.69 -6.41
C ILE A 230 13.67 -12.90 -7.34
N PRO A 231 14.69 -13.75 -7.09
CA PRO A 231 14.89 -14.99 -7.82
C PRO A 231 13.91 -16.08 -7.35
N SER A 232 13.76 -17.13 -8.16
CA SER A 232 12.84 -18.24 -7.87
C SER A 232 13.12 -18.96 -6.55
N SER A 233 14.38 -19.03 -6.11
CA SER A 233 14.75 -19.60 -4.80
C SER A 233 14.07 -18.86 -3.66
N LYS A 234 14.04 -17.52 -3.71
CA LYS A 234 13.40 -16.69 -2.69
C LYS A 234 11.89 -16.87 -2.67
N ILE A 235 11.27 -17.12 -3.83
CA ILE A 235 9.83 -17.41 -3.93
C ILE A 235 9.50 -18.70 -3.16
N ILE A 236 10.33 -19.74 -3.27
CA ILE A 236 10.16 -20.99 -2.53
C ILE A 236 10.30 -20.75 -1.03
N GLU A 237 11.33 -20.03 -0.59
CA GLU A 237 11.49 -19.64 0.82
C GLU A 237 10.26 -18.88 1.36
N LEU A 238 9.69 -17.97 0.57
CA LEU A 238 8.51 -17.21 0.94
C LEU A 238 7.25 -18.09 1.02
N ARG A 239 7.08 -19.06 0.12
CA ARG A 239 5.98 -20.03 0.15
C ARG A 239 6.08 -20.99 1.34
N GLU A 240 7.28 -21.30 1.80
CA GLU A 240 7.49 -22.06 3.03
C GLU A 240 7.17 -21.22 4.27
N LYS A 241 7.63 -19.97 4.30
CA LYS A 241 7.47 -19.05 5.44
C LYS A 241 6.03 -18.57 5.63
N TYR A 242 5.30 -18.29 4.55
CA TYR A 242 3.97 -17.69 4.56
C TYR A 242 2.89 -18.65 4.08
N ILE A 243 1.64 -18.30 4.37
CA ILE A 243 0.46 -19.02 3.88
C ILE A 243 0.00 -18.37 2.60
N VAL A 244 0.08 -19.12 1.50
CA VAL A 244 -0.39 -18.68 0.19
C VAL A 244 -1.91 -18.77 0.16
N LEU A 245 -2.57 -17.62 0.01
CA LEU A 245 -4.02 -17.54 -0.14
C LEU A 245 -4.41 -17.94 -1.57
N GLU A 246 -5.60 -18.54 -1.73
CA GLU A 246 -6.09 -18.94 -3.05
C GLU A 246 -6.41 -17.73 -3.93
N GLN A 247 -7.14 -16.76 -3.38
CA GLN A 247 -7.49 -15.51 -4.03
C GLN A 247 -7.59 -14.38 -3.01
N TYR A 248 -7.56 -13.12 -3.49
CA TYR A 248 -7.74 -11.94 -2.64
C TYR A 248 -9.09 -11.89 -1.91
N ASN A 249 -10.12 -12.58 -2.43
CA ASN A 249 -11.45 -12.68 -1.85
C ASN A 249 -11.76 -14.07 -1.25
N LYS A 250 -10.85 -15.03 -1.39
CA LYS A 250 -11.03 -16.41 -0.95
C LYS A 250 -9.73 -16.94 -0.38
N TYR A 251 -9.70 -17.08 0.94
CA TYR A 251 -8.48 -17.37 1.67
C TYR A 251 -8.07 -18.85 1.59
N LEU A 252 -9.03 -19.77 1.63
CA LEU A 252 -8.80 -21.22 1.61
C LEU A 252 -9.54 -21.90 0.45
N LYS A 253 -8.94 -22.97 -0.08
CA LYS A 253 -9.62 -23.88 -1.02
C LYS A 253 -10.73 -24.65 -0.32
N ALA A 254 -11.65 -25.22 -1.09
CA ALA A 254 -12.66 -26.10 -0.51
C ALA A 254 -11.98 -27.28 0.22
N LEU A 255 -12.60 -27.77 1.30
CA LEU A 255 -12.09 -28.88 2.12
C LEU A 255 -11.65 -30.11 1.29
N SER A 256 -12.34 -30.39 0.17
CA SER A 256 -12.02 -31.48 -0.75
C SER A 256 -10.62 -31.39 -1.36
N ASN A 257 -10.06 -30.18 -1.49
CA ASN A 257 -8.81 -29.92 -2.20
C ASN A 257 -7.56 -30.06 -1.31
N TYR A 258 -7.75 -30.21 0.00
CA TYR A 258 -6.64 -30.41 0.95
C TYR A 258 -6.52 -31.87 1.35
N ARG A 259 -5.29 -32.36 1.55
CA ARG A 259 -5.02 -33.58 2.33
C ARG A 259 -4.96 -33.21 3.81
N LEU A 260 -5.02 -34.22 4.69
CA LEU A 260 -4.88 -33.98 6.13
C LEU A 260 -3.52 -33.33 6.44
N GLU A 261 -2.45 -33.88 5.86
CA GLU A 261 -1.07 -33.37 5.96
C GLU A 261 -0.96 -31.89 5.55
N ASP A 262 -1.66 -31.46 4.50
CA ASP A 262 -1.64 -30.07 4.04
C ASP A 262 -2.23 -29.13 5.11
N LEU A 263 -3.34 -29.54 5.74
CA LEU A 263 -3.98 -28.78 6.81
C LEU A 263 -3.14 -28.76 8.08
N GLU A 264 -2.43 -29.85 8.39
CA GLU A 264 -1.50 -29.89 9.52
C GLU A 264 -0.34 -28.91 9.30
N ASN A 265 0.20 -28.85 8.08
CA ASN A 265 1.26 -27.90 7.73
C ASN A 265 0.76 -26.45 7.82
N LEU A 266 -0.46 -26.16 7.37
CA LEU A 266 -1.07 -24.84 7.52
C LEU A 266 -1.31 -24.47 8.99
N ALA A 267 -1.84 -25.39 9.78
CA ALA A 267 -2.06 -25.18 11.22
C ALA A 267 -0.74 -24.95 11.98
N LYS A 268 0.33 -25.67 11.61
CA LYS A 268 1.68 -25.45 12.15
C LYS A 268 2.21 -24.06 11.79
N LYS A 269 2.03 -23.59 10.55
CA LYS A 269 2.43 -22.22 10.14
C LYS A 269 1.69 -21.13 10.91
N LEU A 270 0.43 -21.38 11.28
CA LEU A 270 -0.39 -20.48 12.10
C LEU A 270 -0.14 -20.61 13.61
N ASN A 271 0.71 -21.54 14.05
CA ASN A 271 0.93 -21.88 15.46
C ASN A 271 -0.36 -22.29 16.20
N VAL A 272 -1.30 -22.95 15.51
CA VAL A 272 -2.57 -23.44 16.09
C VAL A 272 -2.68 -24.96 16.14
N TYR A 273 -1.62 -25.67 15.74
CA TYR A 273 -1.57 -27.13 15.76
C TYR A 273 -1.10 -27.67 17.11
N ASP A 274 -1.89 -28.55 17.73
CA ASP A 274 -1.49 -29.32 18.91
C ASP A 274 -1.14 -30.76 18.53
N SER A 275 0.13 -31.14 18.68
CA SER A 275 0.62 -32.50 18.40
C SER A 275 0.01 -33.58 19.30
N ASN A 276 -0.61 -33.21 20.42
CA ASN A 276 -1.25 -34.15 21.34
C ASN A 276 -2.69 -34.48 20.95
N VAL A 277 -3.28 -33.74 20.01
CA VAL A 277 -4.67 -33.90 19.59
C VAL A 277 -4.74 -34.55 18.21
N LYS A 278 -5.50 -35.65 18.10
CA LYS A 278 -5.78 -36.27 16.81
C LYS A 278 -6.94 -35.56 16.12
N TYR A 279 -6.61 -34.61 15.24
CA TYR A 279 -7.62 -33.86 14.50
C TYR A 279 -8.27 -34.67 13.38
N LYS A 280 -9.58 -34.49 13.20
CA LYS A 280 -10.23 -34.86 11.93
C LYS A 280 -10.00 -33.73 10.92
N LYS A 281 -10.07 -34.10 9.64
CA LYS A 281 -9.86 -33.17 8.52
C LYS A 281 -10.80 -31.94 8.57
N GLY A 282 -12.07 -32.15 8.94
CA GLY A 282 -13.05 -31.06 9.05
C GLY A 282 -12.70 -30.08 10.17
N ASP A 283 -12.48 -30.61 11.37
CA ASP A 283 -12.13 -29.81 12.55
C ASP A 283 -10.87 -28.97 12.32
N LEU A 284 -9.83 -29.54 11.69
CA LEU A 284 -8.59 -28.82 11.40
C LEU A 284 -8.78 -27.70 10.38
N TYR A 285 -9.64 -27.92 9.38
CA TYR A 285 -9.99 -26.90 8.40
C TYR A 285 -10.72 -25.72 9.02
N GLU A 286 -11.64 -25.98 9.96
CA GLU A 286 -12.32 -24.92 10.72
C GLU A 286 -11.37 -24.14 11.62
N ILE A 287 -10.44 -24.82 12.31
CA ILE A 287 -9.42 -24.17 13.15
C ILE A 287 -8.55 -23.23 12.31
N VAL A 288 -8.08 -23.70 11.15
CA VAL A 288 -7.28 -22.87 10.22
C VAL A 288 -8.10 -21.69 9.68
N GLY A 289 -9.38 -21.90 9.34
CA GLY A 289 -10.30 -20.84 8.91
C GLY A 289 -10.49 -19.76 9.98
N ASN A 290 -10.80 -20.17 11.21
CA ASN A 290 -10.99 -19.27 12.35
C ASN A 290 -9.72 -18.47 12.66
N ALA A 291 -8.54 -19.11 12.60
CA ALA A 291 -7.26 -18.45 12.82
C ALA A 291 -6.92 -17.40 11.74
N LEU A 292 -7.44 -17.56 10.52
CA LEU A 292 -7.35 -16.57 9.45
C LEU A 292 -8.41 -15.46 9.55
N GLY A 293 -9.35 -15.55 10.51
CA GLY A 293 -10.41 -14.57 10.72
C GLY A 293 -11.56 -14.68 9.72
N ILE A 294 -11.89 -15.90 9.29
CA ILE A 294 -12.93 -16.24 8.30
C ILE A 294 -14.06 -17.00 8.97
#